data_AF-A0A960F084-F1
#
_entry.id   AF-A0A960F084-F1
#
_cell.length_a   1.000
_cell.length_b   1.000
_cell.length_c   1.000
_cell.angle_alpha   90.00
_cell.angle_beta   90.00
_cell.angle_gamma   90.00
#
_symmetry.space_group_name_H-M   'P 1'
#
loop_
_entity.id
_entity.type
_entity.pdbx_description
1 polymer ?
#
loop_
_entity_poly.entity_id
_entity_poly.type
_entity_poly.pdbx_seq_one_letter_code
_entity_poly.pdbx_strand_id
1 'polypeptide(L)' 'AMKGGCNFPMGPFALLDLVGLDTSLAILDALYDEFRDPNYAAVPTLRRMVAAGRLGRKTKQGFYPY' A
#
# COMPACT_ATOMS: atom_id res chain seq x y z
N ALA A 1 13.71 12.75 -1.09
CA ALA A 1 12.75 12.11 -0.15
C ALA A 1 12.88 10.58 -0.24
N MET A 2 13.00 9.91 0.91
CA MET A 2 13.25 8.46 1.19
C MET A 2 14.33 7.73 0.37
N LYS A 3 14.24 7.66 -0.96
CA LYS A 3 15.23 6.99 -1.82
C LYS A 3 16.61 7.66 -1.78
N GLY A 4 16.64 8.99 -1.80
CA GLY A 4 17.90 9.77 -1.71
C GLY A 4 18.19 10.38 -0.34
N GLY A 5 17.21 10.42 0.57
CA GLY A 5 17.36 11.03 1.90
C GLY A 5 17.62 10.03 3.03
N CYS A 6 17.17 8.79 2.87
CA CYS A 6 17.32 7.72 3.86
C CYS A 6 18.01 6.47 3.25
N ASN A 7 18.59 6.62 2.06
CA ASN A 7 19.28 5.56 1.31
C ASN A 7 18.46 4.27 1.06
N PHE A 8 17.12 4.36 1.00
CA PHE A 8 16.30 3.22 0.63
C PHE A 8 16.43 2.93 -0.87
N PRO A 9 16.55 1.65 -1.31
CA PRO A 9 16.67 1.31 -2.73
C PRO A 9 15.40 1.65 -3.53
N MET A 10 14.26 1.71 -2.85
CA MET A 10 12.95 1.98 -3.44
C MET A 10 12.13 2.88 -2.51
N GLY A 11 11.34 3.80 -3.08
CA GLY A 11 10.41 4.61 -2.31
C GLY A 11 9.25 3.75 -1.75
N PRO A 12 8.63 4.16 -0.64
CA PRO A 12 7.60 3.37 0.03
C PRO A 12 6.40 3.05 -0.87
N PHE A 13 5.96 3.99 -1.71
CA PHE A 13 4.84 3.76 -2.64
C PHE A 13 5.18 2.79 -3.77
N ALA A 14 6.41 2.82 -4.27
CA ALA A 14 6.86 1.87 -5.29
C ALA A 14 7.05 0.46 -4.68
N LEU A 15 7.42 0.37 -3.40
CA LEU A 15 7.48 -0.89 -2.67
C LEU A 15 6.06 -1.45 -2.42
N LEU A 16 5.11 -0.59 -2.03
CA LEU A 16 3.69 -0.96 -1.88
C LEU A 16 3.10 -1.52 -3.19
N ASP A 17 3.37 -0.87 -4.32
CA ASP A 17 2.94 -1.37 -5.63
C ASP A 17 3.62 -2.67 -6.04
N LEU A 18 4.81 -2.98 -5.50
CA LEU A 18 5.49 -4.25 -5.70
C LEU A 18 4.87 -5.37 -4.85
N VAL A 19 4.57 -5.10 -3.58
CA VAL A 19 3.93 -6.06 -2.66
C VAL A 19 2.49 -6.35 -3.06
N GLY A 20 1.77 -5.33 -3.51
CA GLY A 20 0.36 -5.41 -3.87
C GLY A 20 -0.52 -4.65 -2.87
N LEU A 21 -1.35 -3.74 -3.40
CA LEU A 21 -2.18 -2.86 -2.56
C LEU A 21 -3.30 -3.60 -1.84
N ASP A 22 -3.80 -4.68 -2.42
CA ASP A 22 -4.77 -5.59 -1.79
C ASP A 22 -4.16 -6.38 -0.64
N THR A 23 -2.95 -6.92 -0.82
CA THR A 23 -2.22 -7.61 0.24
C THR A 23 -1.97 -6.69 1.42
N SER A 24 -1.49 -5.47 1.17
CA SER A 24 -1.25 -4.48 2.22
C SER A 24 -2.54 -4.06 2.93
N LEU A 25 -3.65 -3.92 2.19
CA LEU A 25 -4.95 -3.63 2.78
C LEU A 25 -5.43 -4.76 3.71
N ALA A 26 -5.29 -6.02 3.27
CA ALA A 26 -5.67 -7.17 4.08
C ALA A 26 -4.86 -7.27 5.38
N ILE A 27 -3.55 -6.96 5.34
CA ILE A 27 -2.69 -6.94 6.53
C ILE A 27 -3.16 -5.84 7.49
N LEU A 28 -3.40 -4.62 7.00
CA LEU A 28 -3.87 -3.52 7.84
C LEU A 28 -5.25 -3.81 8.46
N ASP A 29 -6.16 -4.43 7.71
CA ASP A 29 -7.47 -4.82 8.22
C ASP A 29 -7.36 -5.87 9.33
N ALA A 30 -6.49 -6.87 9.17
CA ALA A 30 -6.23 -7.86 10.21
C ALA A 30 -5.59 -7.24 11.46
N LEU A 31 -4.62 -6.34 11.30
CA LEU A 31 -4.00 -5.63 12.42
C LEU A 31 -4.99 -4.72 13.14
N TYR A 32 -5.86 -4.02 12.41
CA TYR A 32 -6.88 -3.18 13.00
C TYR A 32 -7.93 -4.00 13.74
N ASP A 33 -8.31 -5.16 13.22
CA ASP A 33 -9.29 -6.04 13.86
C ASP A 33 -8.79 -6.59 15.20
N GLU A 34 -7.50 -6.95 15.27
CA GLU A 34 -6.84 -7.48 16.47
C GLU A 34 -6.56 -6.39 17.51
N PHE A 35 -5.92 -5.28 17.12
CA PHE A 35 -5.42 -4.29 18.06
C PHE A 35 -6.38 -3.12 18.31
N ARG A 36 -7.34 -2.89 17.40
CA ARG A 36 -8.25 -1.73 17.40
C ARG A 36 -7.54 -0.37 17.49
N ASP A 37 -6.26 -0.32 17.14
CA ASP A 37 -5.44 0.89 17.16
C ASP A 37 -5.65 1.69 15.87
N PRO A 38 -6.03 2.98 15.93
CA PRO A 38 -6.22 3.82 14.75
C PRO A 38 -4.98 3.93 13.85
N ASN A 39 -3.77 3.67 14.36
CA ASN A 39 -2.54 3.65 13.55
C ASN A 39 -2.53 2.50 12.53
N TYR A 40 -3.28 1.42 12.77
CA TYR A 40 -3.43 0.31 11.82
C TYR A 40 -4.64 0.48 10.90
N ALA A 41 -5.46 1.51 11.10
CA ALA A 41 -6.63 1.74 10.26
C ALA A 41 -6.19 2.08 8.82
N ALA A 42 -6.60 1.24 7.87
CA ALA A 42 -6.31 1.49 6.47
C ALA A 42 -6.95 2.79 5.98
N VAL A 43 -6.15 3.65 5.35
CA VAL A 43 -6.63 4.94 4.82
C VAL A 43 -7.70 4.74 3.74
N PRO A 44 -8.74 5.59 3.66
CA PRO A 44 -9.83 5.44 2.68
C PRO A 44 -9.35 5.39 1.22
N THR A 45 -8.27 6.11 0.89
CA THR A 45 -7.69 6.11 -0.45
C THR A 45 -7.17 4.73 -0.87
N LEU A 46 -6.55 3.98 0.05
CA LEU A 46 -6.05 2.63 -0.23
C LEU A 46 -7.20 1.69 -0.57
N ARG A 47 -8.28 1.73 0.21
CA ARG A 47 -9.51 0.95 -0.06
C ARG A 47 -10.11 1.28 -1.43
N ARG A 48 -10.16 2.56 -1.81
CA ARG A 48 -10.67 3.00 -3.13
C ARG A 48 -9.80 2.49 -4.27
N MET A 49 -8.48 2.48 -4.11
CA MET A 49 -7.56 1.96 -5.13
C MET A 49 -7.74 0.46 -5.33
N VAL A 50 -7.85 -0.31 -4.25
CA VAL A 50 -8.12 -1.75 -4.30
C VAL A 50 -9.48 -2.03 -4.93
N ALA A 51 -10.53 -1.30 -4.54
CA ALA A 51 -11.86 -1.42 -5.13
C ALA A 51 -11.89 -1.08 -6.64
N ALA A 52 -11.01 -0.19 -7.10
CA ALA A 52 -10.84 0.16 -8.51
C ALA A 52 -9.93 -0.82 -9.28
N GLY A 53 -9.50 -1.93 -8.67
CA GLY A 53 -8.61 -2.91 -9.30
C GLY A 53 -7.18 -2.40 -9.55
N ARG A 54 -6.78 -1.29 -8.91
CA ARG A 54 -5.42 -0.76 -8.97
C ARG A 54 -4.60 -1.43 -7.88
N LEU A 55 -3.97 -2.55 -8.20
CA LEU A 55 -3.30 -3.41 -7.22
C LEU A 55 -1.76 -3.29 -7.26
N GLY A 56 -1.22 -2.35 -8.04
CA GLY A 56 0.22 -2.19 -8.23
C GLY A 56 0.71 -2.86 -9.51
N ARG A 57 1.93 -3.40 -9.48
CA ARG A 57 2.61 -3.94 -10.66
C ARG A 57 1.84 -5.10 -11.31
N LYS A 58 1.17 -5.93 -10.52
CA LYS A 58 0.42 -7.09 -11.03
C LYS A 58 -0.77 -6.72 -11.91
N THR A 59 -1.32 -5.51 -11.77
CA THR A 59 -2.39 -4.96 -12.61
C THR A 59 -1.90 -3.84 -13.53
N LYS A 60 -0.57 -3.67 -13.66
CA LYS A 60 0.07 -2.57 -14.42
C LYS A 60 -0.33 -1.15 -13.97
N GLN A 61 -0.97 -1.04 -12.81
CA GLN A 61 -1.52 0.21 -12.30
C GLN A 61 -1.68 0.13 -10.78
N GLY A 62 -1.00 1.02 -10.05
CA GLY A 62 -1.13 1.24 -8.61
C GLY A 62 -1.03 2.72 -8.29
N PHE A 63 -0.15 3.10 -7.36
CA PHE A 63 0.28 4.48 -7.19
C PHE A 63 0.98 5.01 -8.44
N TYR A 64 1.69 4.14 -9.15
CA TYR A 64 2.31 4.44 -10.44
C TYR A 64 1.68 3.62 -11.59
N PRO A 65 1.71 4.14 -12.83
CA PRO A 65 1.51 3.32 -14.02
C PRO A 65 2.76 2.45 -14.29
N TYR A 66 2.57 1.20 -14.73
CA TYR A 66 3.64 0.22 -14.99
C TYR A 66 3.51 -0.46 -16.36
#